data_AF-A0A4Q2Z790-F1
#
_entry.id   AF-A0A4Q2Z790-F1
#
_cell.length_a   1.000
_cell.length_b   1.000
_cell.length_c   1.000
_cell.angle_alpha   90.00
_cell.angle_beta   90.00
_cell.angle_gamma   90.00
#
_symmetry.space_group_name_H-M   'P 1'
#
loop_
_entity.id
_entity.type
_entity.pdbx_description
1 polymer ?
#
loop_
_entity_poly.entity_id
_entity_poly.type
_entity_poly.pdbx_seq_one_letter_code
_entity_poly.pdbx_strand_id
1 'polypeptide(L)'
;MQQIVEIGYRSQPVVMVTGAFTGAVLAAQSLFQFSALNMETGAGALVSVAMLRELGPSVTALMLAGRVGAAMAAEIGTMTVTEQVDALRSMGVHPIDYLVTPR
;
A
#
# COMPACT_ATOMS: atom_id res chain seq x y z
N MET A 1 -19.30 -2.09 -0.39
CA MET A 1 -18.64 -1.40 0.74
C MET A 1 -17.56 -2.23 1.43
N GLN A 2 -17.76 -3.54 1.64
CA GLN A 2 -16.78 -4.39 2.34
C GLN A 2 -15.38 -4.36 1.70
N GLN A 3 -15.28 -4.45 0.37
CA GLN A 3 -14.00 -4.40 -0.34
C GLN A 3 -13.25 -3.08 -0.11
N ILE A 4 -13.94 -1.93 -0.06
CA ILE A 4 -13.33 -0.63 0.26
C ILE A 4 -12.74 -0.61 1.68
N VAL A 5 -13.40 -1.23 2.66
CA VAL A 5 -12.89 -1.33 4.04
C VAL A 5 -11.68 -2.26 4.10
N GLU A 6 -11.76 -3.38 3.39
CA GLU A 6 -10.70 -4.39 3.32
C GLU A 6 -9.43 -3.84 2.66
N ILE A 7 -9.57 -3.16 1.53
CA ILE A 7 -8.49 -2.58 0.73
C ILE A 7 -7.96 -1.29 1.36
N GLY A 8 -8.86 -0.39 1.75
CA GLY A 8 -8.51 0.93 2.26
C GLY A 8 -8.15 0.91 3.74
N TYR A 9 -9.14 0.69 4.61
CA TYR A 9 -8.99 0.85 6.05
C TYR A 9 -7.97 -0.11 6.65
N ARG A 10 -8.01 -1.39 6.27
CA ARG A 10 -7.05 -2.37 6.82
C ARG A 10 -5.62 -2.20 6.29
N SER A 11 -5.38 -1.40 5.24
CA SER A 11 -4.03 -1.11 4.73
C SER A 11 -3.35 0.05 5.44
N GLN A 12 -4.13 0.93 6.07
CA GLN A 12 -3.65 2.14 6.75
C GLN A 12 -2.51 1.86 7.76
N PRO A 13 -2.57 0.83 8.62
CA PRO A 13 -1.53 0.60 9.62
C PRO A 13 -0.17 0.30 8.99
N VAL A 14 -0.14 -0.49 7.91
CA VAL A 14 1.10 -0.88 7.24
C VAL A 14 1.77 0.34 6.61
N VAL A 15 1.00 1.17 5.91
CA VAL A 15 1.50 2.40 5.27
C VAL A 15 1.98 3.41 6.31
N MET A 16 1.24 3.60 7.41
CA MET A 16 1.64 4.53 8.48
C MET A 16 2.95 4.09 9.15
N VAL A 17 3.08 2.83 9.51
CA VAL A 17 4.28 2.32 10.19
C VAL A 17 5.49 2.44 9.25
N THR A 18 5.38 1.95 8.02
CA THR A 18 6.48 2.01 7.06
C THR A 18 6.86 3.44 6.71
N GLY A 19 5.89 4.31 6.40
CA GLY A 19 6.13 5.72 6.11
C GLY A 19 6.77 6.47 7.28
N ALA A 20 6.35 6.21 8.52
CA ALA A 20 6.95 6.82 9.70
C ALA A 20 8.42 6.43 9.88
N PHE A 21 8.76 5.14 9.74
CA PHE A 21 10.15 4.69 9.84
C PHE A 21 11.02 5.21 8.70
N THR A 22 10.53 5.17 7.46
CA THR A 22 11.25 5.74 6.31
C THR A 22 11.51 7.23 6.48
N GLY A 23 10.51 8.00 6.95
CA GLY A 23 10.65 9.41 7.23
C GLY A 23 11.64 9.71 8.36
N ALA A 24 11.60 8.93 9.45
CA ALA A 24 12.53 9.09 10.57
C ALA A 24 13.99 8.84 10.15
N VAL A 25 14.24 7.79 9.35
CA VAL A 25 15.58 7.50 8.82
C VAL A 25 16.07 8.62 7.91
N LEU A 26 15.23 9.09 6.99
CA LEU A 26 15.60 10.18 6.09
C LEU A 26 15.88 11.48 6.85
N ALA A 27 15.08 11.79 7.86
CA ALA A 27 15.28 12.97 8.71
C ALA A 27 16.60 12.90 9.48
N ALA A 28 16.90 11.76 10.11
CA ALA A 28 18.15 11.57 10.84
C ALA A 28 19.37 11.69 9.92
N GLN A 29 19.32 11.07 8.74
CA GLN A 29 20.41 11.13 7.76
C GLN A 29 20.61 12.54 7.20
N SER A 30 19.52 13.24 6.89
CA SER A 30 19.55 14.61 6.38
C SER A 30 20.13 15.56 7.44
N LEU A 31 19.68 15.48 8.69
CA LEU A 31 20.21 16.31 9.77
C LEU A 31 21.70 16.12 9.96
N PHE A 32 22.20 14.88 9.92
CA PHE A 32 23.63 14.61 10.01
C PHE A 32 24.43 15.24 8.87
N GLN A 33 23.94 15.16 7.62
CA GLN A 33 24.58 15.74 6.45
C GLN A 33 24.58 17.28 6.46
N PHE A 34 23.47 17.89 6.86
CA PHE A 34 23.33 19.34 6.91
C PHE A 34 24.05 19.97 8.12
N SER A 35 24.17 19.26 9.24
CA SER A 35 24.96 19.71 10.40
C SER A 35 26.44 19.80 10.06
N ALA A 36 26.97 18.86 9.26
CA ALA A 36 28.35 18.94 8.74
C ALA A 36 28.60 20.16 7.84
N LEU A 37 27.54 20.75 7.27
CA LEU A 37 27.60 21.93 6.40
C LEU A 37 27.19 23.23 7.11
N ASN A 38 26.91 23.20 8.42
CA ASN A 38 26.33 24.32 9.18
C ASN A 38 25.00 24.85 8.60
N MET A 39 24.20 23.99 7.95
CA MET A 39 22.96 24.34 7.24
C MET A 39 21.74 23.56 7.76
N GLU A 40 21.58 23.45 9.07
CA GLU A 40 20.58 22.59 9.72
C GLU A 40 19.12 22.91 9.32
N THR A 41 18.83 24.17 8.98
CA THR A 41 17.50 24.61 8.51
C THR A 41 17.12 24.05 7.13
N GLY A 42 18.09 23.64 6.31
CA GLY A 42 17.86 23.05 4.99
C GLY A 42 17.34 21.60 5.05
N ALA A 43 17.63 20.89 6.13
CA ALA A 43 17.29 19.47 6.27
C ALA A 43 15.76 19.23 6.25
N GLY A 44 14.98 20.07 6.93
CA GLY A 44 13.52 19.94 6.98
C GLY A 44 12.86 20.18 5.61
N ALA A 45 13.36 21.15 4.85
CA ALA A 45 12.87 21.42 3.50
C ALA A 45 13.17 20.25 2.55
N LEU A 46 14.36 19.65 2.65
CA LEU A 46 14.72 18.48 1.86
C LEU A 46 13.83 17.27 2.18
N VAL A 47 13.66 16.96 3.47
CA VAL A 47 12.84 15.81 3.92
C VAL A 47 11.38 15.98 3.47
N SER A 48 10.80 17.16 3.66
CA SER A 48 9.40 17.41 3.27
C SER A 48 9.17 17.30 1.76
N VAL A 49 10.05 17.86 0.94
CA VAL A 49 9.96 17.77 -0.52
C VAL A 49 10.16 16.32 -0.98
N ALA A 50 11.17 15.62 -0.47
CA ALA A 50 11.44 14.22 -0.84
C ALA A 50 10.28 13.28 -0.46
N MET A 51 9.71 13.44 0.74
CA MET A 51 8.59 12.63 1.19
C MET A 51 7.31 12.91 0.42
N LEU A 52 6.97 14.17 0.14
CA LEU A 52 5.73 14.50 -0.57
C LEU A 52 5.79 14.18 -2.06
N ARG A 53 6.96 14.37 -2.69
CA ARG A 53 7.09 14.30 -4.14
C ARG A 53 7.40 12.91 -4.67
N GLU A 54 8.15 12.10 -3.92
CA GLU A 54 8.66 10.83 -4.42
C GLU A 54 8.38 9.68 -3.45
N LEU A 55 8.91 9.76 -2.22
CA LEU A 55 8.93 8.62 -1.31
C LEU A 55 7.55 8.27 -0.76
N GLY A 56 6.72 9.27 -0.43
CA GLY A 56 5.37 9.07 0.08
C GLY A 56 4.48 8.31 -0.90
N PRO A 57 4.31 8.80 -2.15
CA PRO A 57 3.55 8.09 -3.17
C PRO A 57 4.11 6.71 -3.51
N SER A 58 5.44 6.59 -3.65
CA SER A 58 6.07 5.32 -4.06
C SER A 58 6.00 4.23 -2.97
N VAL A 59 6.32 4.56 -1.71
CA VAL A 59 6.22 3.62 -0.59
C VAL A 59 4.77 3.21 -0.36
N THR A 60 3.83 4.17 -0.41
CA THR A 60 2.40 3.88 -0.26
C THR A 60 1.91 2.94 -1.36
N ALA A 61 2.24 3.21 -2.63
CA ALA A 61 1.85 2.36 -3.75
C ALA A 61 2.44 0.95 -3.63
N LEU A 62 3.72 0.84 -3.28
CA LEU A 62 4.40 -0.45 -3.12
C LEU A 62 3.78 -1.29 -1.99
N MET A 63 3.55 -0.67 -0.83
CA MET A 63 2.96 -1.37 0.32
C MET A 63 1.52 -1.78 0.06
N LEU A 64 0.73 -0.92 -0.59
CA LEU A 64 -0.65 -1.23 -0.94
C LEU A 64 -0.72 -2.36 -1.96
N ALA A 65 0.07 -2.29 -3.03
CA ALA A 65 0.10 -3.31 -4.08
C ALA A 65 0.50 -4.68 -3.52
N GLY A 66 1.52 -4.74 -2.66
CA GLY A 66 1.95 -5.98 -2.03
C GLY A 66 0.88 -6.60 -1.15
N ARG A 67 0.32 -5.84 -0.21
CA ARG A 67 -0.68 -6.34 0.74
C ARG A 67 -2.00 -6.70 0.06
N VAL A 68 -2.55 -5.77 -0.71
CA VAL A 68 -3.88 -5.91 -1.32
C VAL A 68 -3.84 -6.92 -2.46
N GLY A 69 -2.82 -6.87 -3.31
CA GLY A 69 -2.67 -7.82 -4.41
C GLY A 69 -2.53 -9.26 -3.91
N ALA A 70 -1.73 -9.48 -2.87
CA ALA A 70 -1.60 -10.80 -2.26
C ALA A 70 -2.92 -11.28 -1.62
N ALA A 71 -3.65 -10.39 -0.94
CA ALA A 71 -4.94 -10.74 -0.34
C ALA A 71 -5.99 -11.12 -1.39
N MET A 72 -6.13 -10.33 -2.46
CA MET A 72 -7.05 -10.62 -3.56
C MET A 72 -6.68 -11.93 -4.28
N ALA A 73 -5.39 -12.13 -4.56
CA ALA A 73 -4.91 -13.36 -5.18
C ALA A 73 -5.18 -14.59 -4.30
N ALA A 74 -4.97 -14.48 -2.98
CA ALA A 74 -5.28 -15.54 -2.03
C ALA A 74 -6.79 -15.84 -1.99
N GLU A 75 -7.64 -14.83 -1.94
CA GLU A 75 -9.10 -14.99 -1.90
C GLU A 75 -9.62 -15.71 -3.16
N ILE A 76 -9.22 -15.24 -4.36
CA ILE A 76 -9.61 -15.87 -5.63
C ILE A 76 -9.00 -17.27 -5.75
N GLY A 77 -7.75 -17.44 -5.32
CA GLY A 77 -7.08 -18.74 -5.31
C GLY A 77 -7.82 -19.77 -4.46
N THR A 78 -8.22 -19.41 -3.25
CA THR A 78 -9.02 -20.29 -2.38
C THR A 78 -10.38 -20.63 -3.01
N MET A 79 -11.06 -19.65 -3.60
CA MET A 79 -12.34 -19.89 -4.29
C MET A 79 -12.19 -20.81 -5.51
N THR A 80 -11.04 -20.77 -6.18
CA THR A 80 -10.75 -21.65 -7.32
C THR A 80 -10.49 -23.08 -6.86
N VAL A 81 -9.66 -23.27 -5.83
CA VAL A 81 -9.33 -24.60 -5.29
C VAL A 81 -10.54 -25.28 -4.63
N THR A 82 -11.48 -24.49 -4.10
CA THR A 82 -12.73 -24.99 -3.50
C THR A 82 -13.89 -25.08 -4.50
N GLU A 83 -13.62 -24.93 -5.80
CA GLU A 83 -14.60 -25.00 -6.91
C GLU A 83 -15.76 -23.98 -6.82
N GLN A 84 -15.65 -22.96 -5.97
CA GLN A 84 -16.68 -21.93 -5.82
C GLN A 84 -16.83 -21.07 -7.10
N VAL A 85 -15.74 -20.90 -7.85
CA VAL A 85 -15.78 -20.18 -9.15
C VAL A 85 -16.60 -20.95 -10.18
N ASP A 86 -16.49 -22.27 -10.22
CA ASP A 86 -17.25 -23.11 -11.14
C ASP A 86 -18.69 -23.30 -10.70
N ALA A 87 -18.94 -23.29 -9.39
CA ALA A 87 -20.30 -23.22 -8.84
C ALA A 87 -21.03 -21.92 -9.27
N LEU A 88 -20.35 -20.77 -9.30
CA LEU A 88 -20.95 -19.53 -9.82
C LEU A 88 -21.32 -19.66 -11.30
N ARG A 89 -20.46 -20.28 -12.11
CA ARG A 89 -20.73 -20.51 -13.54
C ARG A 89 -21.91 -21.45 -13.75
N SER A 90 -22.03 -22.52 -12.96
CA SER A 90 -23.15 -23.46 -13.07
C SER A 90 -24.49 -22.85 -12.67
N MET A 91 -24.48 -21.84 -11.80
CA MET A 91 -25.65 -21.02 -11.46
C MET A 91 -25.99 -19.95 -12.50
N GLY A 92 -25.25 -19.86 -13.61
CA GLY A 92 -25.46 -18.86 -14.66
C GLY A 92 -24.95 -17.45 -14.31
N VAL A 93 -24.14 -17.31 -13.25
CA VAL A 93 -23.55 -16.03 -12.85
C VAL A 93 -22.17 -15.88 -13.48
N HIS A 94 -21.90 -14.74 -14.12
CA HIS A 94 -20.59 -14.46 -14.70
C HIS A 94 -19.57 -14.13 -13.58
N PRO A 95 -18.51 -14.94 -13.38
CA PRO A 95 -17.62 -14.78 -12.23
C PRO A 95 -16.84 -13.46 -12.23
N ILE A 96 -16.51 -12.91 -13.39
CA ILE A 96 -15.79 -11.64 -13.49
C ILE A 96 -16.65 -10.51 -12.91
N ASP A 97 -17.95 -10.50 -13.24
CA ASP A 97 -18.86 -9.43 -12.84
C ASP A 97 -19.13 -9.46 -11.33
N TYR A 98 -19.10 -10.65 -10.74
CA TYR A 98 -19.38 -10.87 -9.33
C TYR A 98 -18.13 -10.79 -8.44
N LEU A 99 -16.97 -11.24 -8.94
CA LEU A 99 -15.74 -11.36 -8.14
C LEU A 99 -14.70 -10.29 -8.46
N VAL A 100 -14.61 -9.81 -9.70
CA VAL A 100 -13.54 -8.88 -10.12
C VAL A 100 -14.03 -7.44 -10.06
N THR A 101 -15.18 -7.14 -10.67
CA THR A 101 -15.70 -5.77 -10.78
C THR A 101 -15.96 -5.04 -9.44
N PRO A 102 -16.40 -5.71 -8.35
CA PRO A 102 -16.59 -5.03 -7.06
C PRO A 102 -15.33 -4.93 -6.18
N ARG A 103 -14.19 -5.49 -6.61
CA ARG A 103 -12.89 -5.42 -5.93
C ARG A 103 -12.05 -4.27 -6.51
#